data_AF-A0A950G4N0-F1
#
_entry.id   AF-A0A950G4N0-F1
#
_cell.length_a   1.000
_cell.length_b   1.000
_cell.length_c   1.000
_cell.angle_alpha   90.00
_cell.angle_beta   90.00
_cell.angle_gamma   90.00
#
_symmetry.space_group_name_H-M   'P 1'
#
loop_
_entity.id
_entity.type
_entity.pdbx_description
1 polymer ?
#
loop_
_entity_poly.entity_id
_entity_poly.type
_entity_poly.pdbx_seq_one_letter_code
_entity_poly.pdbx_strand_id
1 'polypeptide(L)' 'EGAGGSDWVLIDAGDIVVHLFKPEARTMYALEKMWGADLDEIAQEA' A
#
# COMPACT_ATOMS: atom_id res chain seq x y z
N GLU A 1 6.90 -3.07 -11.20
CA GLU A 1 7.58 -4.26 -10.64
C GLU A 1 9.03 -3.91 -10.30
N GLY A 2 9.46 -4.15 -9.06
CA GLY A 2 10.76 -3.73 -8.57
C GLY A 2 11.88 -4.67 -9.03
N ALA A 3 12.89 -4.14 -9.72
CA ALA A 3 14.12 -4.87 -10.02
C ALA A 3 15.01 -4.97 -8.77
N GLY A 4 15.86 -6.01 -8.71
CA GLY A 4 16.69 -6.39 -7.55
C GLY A 4 17.37 -5.20 -6.87
N GLY A 5 16.87 -4.83 -5.69
CA GLY A 5 17.27 -3.63 -4.95
C GLY A 5 16.13 -2.65 -4.67
N SER A 6 14.94 -2.84 -5.24
CA SER A 6 13.78 -2.00 -4.95
C SER A 6 13.23 -2.21 -3.53
N ASP A 7 12.89 -1.12 -2.85
CA ASP A 7 12.27 -1.14 -1.51
C ASP A 7 10.76 -1.41 -1.53
N TRP A 8 10.23 -1.75 -2.70
CA TRP A 8 8.82 -2.04 -2.91
C TRP A 8 8.60 -3.08 -4.01
N VAL A 9 7.52 -3.84 -3.87
CA VAL A 9 7.03 -4.81 -4.83
C VAL A 9 5.57 -4.51 -5.10
N LEU A 10 5.20 -4.53 -6.37
CA LEU A 10 3.82 -4.42 -6.83
C LEU A 10 3.37 -5.80 -7.29
N ILE A 11 2.23 -6.26 -6.79
CA ILE A 11 1.59 -7.49 -7.22
C ILE A 11 0.23 -7.11 -7.82
N ASP A 12 0.05 -7.47 -9.09
CA ASP A 12 -1.22 -7.30 -9.80
C ASP A 12 -1.95 -8.64 -9.84
N ALA A 13 -3.15 -8.68 -9.26
CA ALA A 13 -4.05 -9.83 -9.25
C ALA A 13 -5.35 -9.55 -10.02
N GLY A 14 -5.34 -8.62 -10.98
CA GLY A 14 -6.49 -8.23 -11.78
C GLY A 14 -7.40 -7.27 -11.02
N ASP A 15 -8.30 -7.81 -10.19
CA ASP A 15 -9.27 -7.01 -9.42
C ASP A 15 -8.66 -6.40 -8.15
N ILE A 16 -7.51 -6.92 -7.70
CA ILE A 16 -6.82 -6.49 -6.49
C ILE A 16 -5.37 -6.15 -6.83
N VAL A 17 -4.91 -4.99 -6.34
CA VAL A 17 -3.51 -4.57 -6.45
C VAL A 17 -2.90 -4.50 -5.06
N VAL A 18 -1.84 -5.27 -4.82
CA VAL A 18 -1.12 -5.30 -3.55
C VAL A 18 0.20 -4.56 -3.67
N HIS A 19 0.39 -3.55 -2.82
CA HIS A 19 1.65 -2.84 -2.69
C HIS A 19 2.38 -3.30 -1.44
N LEU A 20 3.51 -4.00 -1.61
CA LEU A 20 4.36 -4.46 -0.52
C LEU A 20 5.59 -3.56 -0.41
N PHE A 21 5.78 -2.92 0.74
CA PHE A 21 6.88 -1.97 0.97
C PHE A 21 7.78 -2.41 2.13
N LYS A 22 9.05 -2.04 2.07
CA LYS A 22 9.86 -1.90 3.29
C LYS A 22 9.31 -0.77 4.16
N PRO A 23 9.48 -0.80 5.50
CA PRO A 23 8.89 0.19 6.40
C PRO A 23 9.23 1.64 6.06
N GLU A 24 10.47 1.91 5.65
CA GLU A 24 10.96 3.25 5.31
C GLU A 24 10.26 3.79 4.07
N ALA A 25 10.14 2.95 3.03
CA ALA A 25 9.45 3.30 1.79
C ALA A 25 7.94 3.50 2.03
N ARG A 26 7.31 2.67 2.86
CA ARG A 26 5.87 2.83 3.19
C ARG A 26 5.60 4.21 3.79
N THR A 27 6.44 4.62 4.74
CA THR A 27 6.29 5.91 5.42
C THR A 27 6.51 7.10 4.47
N MET A 28 7.46 6.97 3.54
CA MET A 28 7.73 7.99 2.53
C MET A 28 6.57 8.16 1.54
N TYR A 29 6.02 7.05 1.03
CA TYR A 29 4.95 7.08 0.02
C TYR A 29 3.56 7.32 0.62
N ALA A 30 3.32 6.89 1.86
CA ALA A 30 2.10 7.12 2.63
C ALA A 30 0.80 6.92 1.82
N LEU A 31 0.74 5.83 1.04
CA LEU A 31 -0.38 5.57 0.12
C LEU A 31 -1.73 5.43 0.86
N GLU A 32 -1.70 5.04 2.14
CA GLU A 32 -2.88 5.03 3.01
C GLU A 32 -3.62 6.38 3.07
N LYS A 33 -2.96 7.52 2.81
CA LYS A 33 -3.66 8.82 2.78
C LYS A 33 -4.57 8.99 1.57
N MET A 34 -4.31 8.28 0.48
CA MET A 34 -5.12 8.35 -0.74
C MET A 34 -6.20 7.26 -0.76
N TRP A 35 -5.89 6.07 -0.25
CA TRP A 35 -6.74 4.88 -0.36
C TRP A 35 -7.30 4.38 0.97
N GLY A 36 -6.81 4.92 2.09
CA GLY A 36 -7.16 4.48 3.44
C GLY A 36 -8.26 5.30 4.11
N ALA A 37 -8.68 6.43 3.53
CA ALA A 37 -9.77 7.24 4.10
C ALA A 37 -11.04 6.39 4.34
N ASP A 38 -11.41 5.58 3.36
CA ASP A 38 -12.58 4.70 3.44
C ASP A 38 -12.37 3.54 4.44
N LEU A 39 -11.12 3.11 4.67
CA LEU A 39 -10.79 2.06 5.64
C LEU A 39 -10.80 2.57 7.09
N ASP A 40 -10.39 3.83 7.29
CA ASP A 40 -10.43 4.49 8.60
C ASP A 40 -11.88 4.70 9.06
N GLU A 41 -12.80 5.02 8.14
CA GLU A 41 -14.24 5.11 8.43
C GLU A 41 -14.82 3.75 8.84
N ILE A 42 -14.52 2.68 8.09
CA ILE A 42 -14.98 1.31 8.42
C ILE A 42 -14.44 0.85 9.79
N ALA A 43 -13.19 1.21 10.14
CA ALA A 43 -12.59 0.85 11.42
C ALA A 43 -13.14 1.65 12.61
N GLN A 44 -13.73 2.83 12.39
CA GLN A 44 -14.40 3.63 13.43
C GLN A 44 -15.84 3.18 13.68
N GLU A 45 -16.47 2.55 12.69
CA GLU A 45 -17.84 2.04 12.79
C GLU A 45 -17.93 0.59 13.33
N ALA A 46 -16.82 -0.15 13.35
CA ALA A 46 -16.71 -1.53 13.84
C ALA A 46 -16.38 -1.63 15.34
#